data_AF-A0AAU5MNG2-F1
#
_entry.id   AF-A0AAU5MNG2-F1
#
_cell.length_a   1.000
_cell.length_b   1.000
_cell.length_c   1.000
_cell.angle_alpha   90.00
_cell.angle_beta   90.00
_cell.angle_gamma   90.00
#
_symmetry.space_group_name_H-M   'P 1'
#
loop_
_entity.id
_entity.type
_entity.pdbx_description
1 polymer ?
#
loop_
_entity_poly.entity_id
_entity_poly.type
_entity_poly.pdbx_seq_one_letter_code
_entity_poly.pdbx_strand_id
1 'polypeptide(L)' 'MATWEQIQEAQLCEVLELQGVHKRLVAAKEQGIEPDPHDVEISRSVAATGYGGIDRVNARDDY' A
#
# COMPACT_ATOMS: atom_id res chain seq x y z
N MET A 1 16.80 4.41 -22.11
CA MET A 1 16.75 4.95 -20.73
C MET A 1 15.34 5.44 -20.52
N ALA A 2 14.71 5.07 -19.39
CA ALA A 2 13.41 5.65 -19.05
C ALA A 2 13.57 7.16 -18.82
N THR A 3 12.61 7.95 -19.28
CA THR A 3 12.58 9.38 -18.99
C THR A 3 12.19 9.59 -17.52
N TRP A 4 12.49 10.77 -16.98
CA TRP A 4 12.11 11.12 -15.61
C TRP A 4 10.60 11.02 -15.38
N GLU A 5 9.79 11.42 -16.36
CA GLU A 5 8.33 11.31 -16.33
C GLU A 5 7.87 9.85 -16.22
N GLN A 6 8.48 8.94 -16.97
CA GLN A 6 8.16 7.50 -16.91
C GLN A 6 8.50 6.89 -15.54
N ILE A 7 9.55 7.37 -14.88
CA ILE A 7 9.92 6.93 -13.54
C ILE A 7 8.89 7.43 -12.52
N GLN A 8 8.44 8.69 -12.64
CA GLN A 8 7.42 9.26 -11.76
C GLN A 8 6.06 8.58 -11.94
N GLU A 9 5.65 8.30 -13.18
CA GLU A 9 4.41 7.56 -13.47
C GLU A 9 4.47 6.14 -12.89
N ALA A 10 5.58 5.41 -13.07
CA ALA A 10 5.74 4.08 -12.50
C ALA A 10 5.66 4.09 -10.97
N GLN A 11 6.30 5.05 -10.32
CA GLN A 11 6.22 5.24 -8.86
C GLN A 11 4.80 5.58 -8.39
N LEU A 12 4.10 6.44 -9.14
CA LEU A 12 2.71 6.79 -8.81
C LEU A 12 1.79 5.58 -8.94
N CYS A 13 1.92 4.79 -10.00
CA CYS A 13 1.17 3.55 -10.17
C CYS A 13 1.41 2.58 -9.01
N GLU A 14 2.65 2.37 -8.61
CA GLU A 14 3.01 1.49 -7.49
C GLU A 14 2.38 1.98 -6.17
N VAL A 15 2.43 3.29 -5.89
CA VAL A 15 1.79 3.87 -4.69
C VAL A 15 0.27 3.66 -4.70
N LEU A 16 -0.39 3.88 -5.84
CA LEU A 16 -1.83 3.69 -5.97
C LEU A 16 -2.26 2.23 -5.78
N GLU A 17 -1.47 1.28 -6.29
CA GLU A 17 -1.70 -0.15 -6.08
C GLU A 17 -1.60 -0.54 -4.61
N LEU A 18 -0.56 -0.05 -3.91
CA LEU A 18 -0.36 -0.30 -2.49
C LEU A 18 -1.48 0.33 -1.63
N GLN A 19 -1.94 1.52 -1.98
CA GLN A 19 -3.12 2.12 -1.34
C GLN A 19 -4.39 1.28 -1.57
N GLY A 20 -4.53 0.68 -2.76
CA GLY A 20 -5.63 -0.23 -3.07
C GLY A 20 -5.62 -1.49 -2.19
N VAL A 21 -4.45 -2.12 -2.05
CA VAL A 21 -4.24 -3.28 -1.16
C VAL A 21 -4.59 -2.92 0.28
N HIS A 22 -4.08 -1.78 0.77
CA HIS A 22 -4.38 -1.34 2.14
C HIS A 22 -5.87 -1.17 2.39
N LYS A 23 -6.60 -0.54 1.46
CA LYS A 23 -8.07 -0.37 1.58
C LYS A 23 -8.81 -1.71 1.64
N ARG A 24 -8.40 -2.70 0.84
CA ARG A 24 -9.00 -4.04 0.87
C ARG A 24 -8.75 -4.75 2.20
N LEU A 25 -7.53 -4.65 2.73
CA LEU A 25 -7.18 -5.22 4.04
C LEU A 25 -7.96 -4.55 5.18
N VAL A 26 -8.09 -3.23 5.17
CA VAL A 26 -8.89 -2.49 6.15
C VAL A 26 -10.36 -2.88 6.05
N ALA A 27 -10.91 -2.95 4.84
CA ALA A 27 -12.30 -3.37 4.62
C ALA A 27 -12.55 -4.80 5.12
N ALA A 28 -11.63 -5.74 4.86
CA ALA A 28 -11.73 -7.10 5.36
C ALA A 28 -11.74 -7.15 6.90
N LYS A 29 -10.86 -6.37 7.53
CA LYS A 29 -10.80 -6.22 9.00
C LYS A 29 -12.10 -5.63 9.57
N GLU A 30 -12.65 -4.58 8.95
CA GLU A 30 -13.90 -3.94 9.40
C GLU A 30 -15.12 -4.86 9.24
N GLN A 31 -15.14 -5.67 8.19
CA GLN A 31 -16.21 -6.64 7.93
C GLN A 31 -16.05 -7.94 8.72
N GLY A 32 -14.91 -8.13 9.41
CA GLY A 32 -14.60 -9.36 10.14
C GLY A 32 -14.42 -10.58 9.23
N ILE A 33 -14.12 -10.37 7.95
CA ILE A 33 -13.85 -11.44 6.98
C ILE A 33 -12.34 -11.70 6.89
N GLU A 34 -11.98 -12.90 6.46
CA GLU A 34 -10.59 -13.22 6.22
C GLU A 34 -10.06 -12.41 5.03
N PRO A 35 -8.96 -11.65 5.18
CA PRO A 35 -8.39 -10.89 4.08
C PRO A 35 -7.82 -11.80 2.99
N ASP A 36 -7.77 -11.30 1.76
CA ASP A 36 -7.17 -12.02 0.65
C ASP A 36 -5.70 -12.37 0.97
N PRO A 37 -5.28 -13.65 0.89
CA PRO A 37 -3.89 -14.05 1.16
C PRO A 37 -2.86 -13.29 0.33
N HIS A 38 -3.19 -12.92 -0.91
CA HIS A 38 -2.32 -12.16 -1.80
C HIS A 38 -2.10 -10.73 -1.30
N ASP A 39 -3.17 -10.07 -0.84
CA ASP A 39 -3.08 -8.72 -0.25
C ASP A 39 -2.23 -8.74 1.04
N VAL A 40 -2.34 -9.81 1.82
CA VAL A 40 -1.52 -10.03 3.02
C VAL A 40 -0.04 -10.21 2.67
N GLU A 41 0.27 -10.97 1.62
CA GLU A 41 1.65 -11.14 1.14
C GLU A 41 2.25 -9.82 0.65
N ILE A 42 1.50 -9.03 -0.11
CA ILE A 42 1.94 -7.70 -0.57
C ILE A 42 2.23 -6.80 0.62
N SER A 43 1.33 -6.73 1.60
CA SER A 43 1.53 -5.93 2.82
C SER A 43 2.76 -6.38 3.63
N ARG A 44 3.00 -7.69 3.76
CA ARG A 44 4.19 -8.23 4.43
C ARG A 44 5.48 -7.87 3.68
N SER A 45 5.47 -7.96 2.36
CA SER A 45 6.63 -7.59 1.51
C SER A 45 6.99 -6.10 1.67
N VAL A 46 5.99 -5.22 1.71
CA VAL A 46 6.17 -3.78 1.95
C VAL A 46 6.74 -3.48 3.35
N ALA A 47 6.24 -4.18 4.38
CA ALA A 47 6.76 -4.06 5.74
C ALA A 47 8.23 -4.56 5.84
N ALA A 48 8.57 -5.62 5.11
CA ALA A 48 9.90 -6.21 5.10
C ALA A 48 10.93 -5.36 4.33
N THR A 49 10.51 -4.60 3.32
CA THR A 49 11.38 -3.71 2.52
C THR A 49 11.69 -2.37 3.20
N GLY A 50 11.17 -2.13 4.41
CA GLY A 50 11.48 -0.93 5.19
C GLY A 50 10.69 0.32 4.77
N TYR A 51 9.74 0.20 3.85
CA TYR A 51 8.76 1.24 3.50
C TYR A 51 7.62 1.32 4.54
N GLY A 52 7.97 1.35 5.82
CA GLY A 52 7.03 1.68 6.92
C GLY A 52 6.44 3.10 6.84
N GLY A 53 6.70 3.84 5.76
CA GLY A 53 6.14 5.15 5.47
C GLY A 53 4.72 5.12 4.93
N ILE A 54 4.23 4.00 4.36
CA ILE A 54 2.85 3.96 3.83
C ILE A 54 1.82 4.08 4.97
N ASP A 55 2.09 3.46 6.12
CA ASP A 55 1.30 3.64 7.33
C ASP A 55 1.33 5.09 7.85
N ARG A 56 2.41 5.85 7.60
CA ARG A 56 2.47 7.29 7.94
C ARG A 56 1.71 8.18 6.96
N VAL A 57 1.63 7.81 5.68
CA VAL A 57 0.87 8.57 4.67
C VAL A 57 -0.64 8.44 4.88
N ASN A 58 -1.10 7.30 5.41
CA ASN A 58 -2.51 7.05 5.74
C ASN A 58 -2.86 7.31 7.22
N ALA A 59 -1.88 7.54 8.09
CA ALA A 59 -2.14 7.98 9.46
C ALA A 59 -2.76 9.38 9.40
N ARG A 60 -4.01 9.46 9.83
CA ARG A 60 -4.70 10.73 10.02
C ARG A 60 -3.92 11.54 11.05
N ASP A 61 -3.47 12.73 10.65
CA ASP A 61 -2.82 13.72 11.54
C ASP A 61 -3.89 14.25 12.51
N ASP A 62 -4.19 13.47 13.57
CA ASP A 62 -4.97 13.94 14.71
C ASP A 62 -3.97 14.42 15.78
N TYR A 63 -3.56 15.68 15.69
CA TYR A 63 -2.91 16.42 16.77
C TYR A 63 -3.87 17.47 17.35
#